data_AF-A0A8H8NBC8-F1
#
_entry.id   AF-A0A8H8NBC8-F1
#
_cell.length_a   1.000
_cell.length_b   1.000
_cell.length_c   1.000
_cell.angle_alpha   90.00
_cell.angle_beta   90.00
_cell.angle_gamma   90.00
#
_symmetry.space_group_name_H-M   'P 1'
#
loop_
_entity.id
_entity.type
_entity.pdbx_description
1 polymer ?
#
loop_
_entity_poly.entity_id
_entity_poly.type
_entity_poly.pdbx_seq_one_letter_code
_entity_poly.pdbx_strand_id
1 'polypeptide(L)'
;MDWDDDDIPALPPRVGAAVELERAAVRAAPNLVTHVEVNTADVLGSSPDNPTQRLMRVAMNERYSPELLQWEGQLVEDVLEKLHQQSQMVEYLQSDDSTSEDEHFRMSYVQLDMERIKFQIRSYVRTRLYKIEKYASHIMSEPSLQSRMSVLEQNHAIKYRQLFSAHMNRTVLDNLPENMRSLTEPAMITTTVSRPNMTQGVFVYATEDCGPVRLPEYAH
;
A
#
# COMPACT_ATOMS: atom_id res chain seq x y z
N MET A 1 16.58 -19.31 -47.63
CA MET A 1 17.03 -18.96 -46.27
C MET A 1 15.80 -18.35 -45.61
N ASP A 2 14.66 -19.03 -45.62
CA ASP A 2 14.37 -20.32 -44.95
C ASP A 2 14.94 -20.32 -43.53
N TRP A 3 14.17 -19.71 -42.66
CA TRP A 3 14.11 -20.05 -41.25
C TRP A 3 12.87 -20.92 -41.11
N ASP A 4 13.07 -22.23 -41.21
CA ASP A 4 12.05 -23.23 -40.89
C ASP A 4 11.69 -23.09 -39.40
N ASP A 5 10.40 -22.88 -39.14
CA ASP A 5 9.77 -22.66 -37.82
C ASP A 5 9.58 -23.97 -37.01
N ASP A 6 10.19 -25.09 -37.44
CA ASP A 6 9.85 -26.45 -37.00
C ASP A 6 10.52 -26.94 -35.69
N ASP A 7 11.33 -26.11 -35.03
CA ASP A 7 12.06 -26.50 -33.79
C ASP A 7 11.60 -25.77 -32.51
N ILE A 8 10.38 -25.21 -32.47
CA ILE A 8 9.81 -24.65 -31.23
C ILE A 8 8.96 -25.73 -30.53
N PRO A 9 9.28 -26.15 -29.29
CA PRO A 9 8.46 -27.08 -28.53
C PRO A 9 7.02 -26.54 -28.38
N ALA A 10 6.03 -27.38 -28.71
CA ALA A 10 4.62 -27.03 -28.73
C ALA A 10 4.20 -26.16 -27.52
N LEU A 11 3.90 -24.89 -27.78
CA LEU A 11 3.28 -24.01 -26.81
C LEU A 11 1.90 -24.56 -26.45
N PRO A 12 1.49 -24.53 -25.17
CA PRO A 12 0.18 -24.99 -24.76
C PRO A 12 -0.91 -24.19 -25.50
N PRO A 13 -2.07 -24.81 -25.78
CA PRO A 13 -3.10 -24.22 -26.62
C PRO A 13 -3.52 -22.86 -26.07
N ARG A 14 -3.51 -21.84 -26.94
CA ARG A 14 -3.96 -20.48 -26.62
C ARG A 14 -5.36 -20.54 -26.01
N VAL A 15 -5.58 -19.76 -24.95
CA VAL A 15 -6.85 -19.66 -24.20
C VAL A 15 -8.06 -19.38 -25.11
N GLY A 16 -7.84 -18.81 -26.30
CA GLY A 16 -8.87 -18.67 -27.34
C GLY A 16 -9.48 -20.00 -27.83
N ALA A 17 -8.70 -21.08 -27.91
CA ALA A 17 -9.20 -22.40 -28.29
C ALA A 17 -10.07 -23.03 -27.18
N ALA A 18 -9.78 -22.72 -25.91
CA ALA A 18 -10.62 -23.13 -24.78
C ALA A 18 -11.98 -22.41 -24.81
N VAL A 19 -11.98 -21.12 -25.16
CA VAL A 19 -13.20 -20.30 -25.30
C VAL A 19 -14.05 -20.74 -26.50
N GLU A 20 -13.44 -21.18 -27.61
CA GLU A 20 -14.18 -21.72 -28.76
C GLU A 20 -14.78 -23.11 -28.49
N LEU A 21 -14.09 -23.96 -27.73
CA LEU A 21 -14.62 -25.25 -27.25
C LEU A 21 -15.77 -25.06 -26.25
N GLU A 22 -15.68 -24.07 -25.37
CA GLU A 22 -16.78 -23.68 -24.48
C GLU A 22 -17.99 -23.16 -25.26
N ARG A 23 -17.77 -22.29 -26.26
CA ARG A 23 -18.84 -21.77 -27.13
C ARG A 23 -19.52 -22.88 -27.95
N ALA A 24 -18.77 -23.90 -28.39
CA ALA A 24 -19.32 -25.05 -29.10
C ALA A 24 -20.14 -25.97 -28.16
N ALA A 25 -19.70 -26.15 -26.92
CA ALA A 25 -20.44 -26.91 -25.90
C ALA A 25 -21.75 -26.21 -25.48
N VAL A 26 -21.73 -24.87 -25.34
CA VAL A 26 -22.90 -24.05 -25.01
C VAL A 26 -23.94 -24.06 -26.13
N ARG A 27 -23.52 -24.13 -27.41
CA ARG A 27 -24.45 -24.27 -28.55
C ARG A 27 -25.12 -25.65 -28.65
N ALA A 28 -24.52 -26.70 -28.10
CA ALA A 28 -25.05 -28.06 -28.19
C ALA A 28 -26.11 -28.40 -27.11
N ALA A 29 -26.19 -27.62 -26.03
CA ALA A 29 -27.11 -27.87 -24.92
C ALA A 29 -27.69 -26.55 -24.36
N PRO A 30 -28.82 -26.05 -24.90
CA PRO A 30 -29.37 -24.74 -24.53
C PRO A 30 -29.96 -24.66 -23.10
N ASN A 31 -29.95 -25.76 -22.33
CA ASN A 31 -30.49 -25.82 -20.97
C ASN A 31 -29.41 -25.80 -19.87
N LEU A 32 -28.14 -25.56 -20.21
CA LEU A 32 -27.12 -25.33 -19.20
C LEU A 32 -26.88 -23.83 -19.06
N VAL A 33 -27.71 -23.18 -18.23
CA VAL A 33 -27.41 -21.85 -17.71
C VAL A 33 -26.16 -21.99 -16.85
N THR A 34 -24.97 -21.83 -17.44
CA THR A 34 -23.76 -21.58 -16.67
C THR A 34 -23.87 -20.17 -16.14
N HIS A 35 -24.49 -20.05 -14.96
CA HIS A 35 -24.35 -18.88 -14.12
C HIS A 35 -22.84 -18.62 -14.00
N VAL A 36 -22.34 -17.58 -14.67
CA VAL A 36 -21.00 -17.08 -14.39
C VAL A 36 -21.13 -16.45 -13.01
N GLU A 37 -20.85 -17.26 -11.99
CA GLU A 37 -20.74 -16.78 -10.62
C GLU A 37 -19.55 -15.83 -10.59
N VAL A 38 -19.85 -14.52 -10.55
CA VAL A 38 -18.90 -13.52 -10.09
C VAL A 38 -18.60 -13.88 -8.64
N ASN A 39 -17.54 -14.65 -8.44
CA ASN A 39 -17.13 -15.10 -7.12
C ASN A 39 -16.53 -13.90 -6.36
N THR A 40 -17.37 -13.25 -5.56
CA THR A 40 -16.96 -12.16 -4.67
C THR A 40 -16.21 -12.66 -3.43
N ALA A 41 -16.09 -13.98 -3.22
CA ALA A 41 -15.36 -14.54 -2.08
C ALA A 41 -13.85 -14.31 -2.21
N ASP A 42 -13.31 -14.21 -3.43
CA ASP A 42 -11.91 -13.82 -3.66
C ASP A 42 -11.66 -12.33 -3.36
N VAL A 43 -12.72 -11.52 -3.39
CA VAL A 43 -12.66 -10.07 -3.11
C VAL A 43 -12.87 -9.79 -1.61
N LEU A 44 -13.83 -10.47 -0.98
CA LEU A 44 -14.15 -10.32 0.45
C LEU A 44 -13.31 -11.21 1.37
N GLY A 45 -12.63 -12.21 0.81
CA GLY A 45 -11.60 -13.03 1.44
C GLY A 45 -11.83 -13.33 2.91
N SER A 46 -12.59 -14.38 3.24
CA SER A 46 -12.42 -15.06 4.53
C SER A 46 -11.04 -15.70 4.68
N SER A 47 -10.21 -15.66 3.63
CA SER A 47 -8.79 -16.04 3.67
C SER A 47 -7.93 -14.89 4.21
N PRO A 48 -7.20 -15.09 5.32
CA PRO A 48 -6.33 -14.08 5.94
C PRO A 48 -5.17 -13.60 5.04
N ASP A 49 -4.95 -14.27 3.91
CA ASP A 49 -3.90 -13.97 2.94
C ASP A 49 -4.33 -12.98 1.83
N ASN A 50 -5.55 -12.43 1.90
CA ASN A 50 -5.96 -11.42 0.92
C ASN A 50 -5.09 -10.14 1.07
N PRO A 51 -4.37 -9.69 0.00
CA PRO A 51 -3.46 -8.55 0.08
C PRO A 51 -4.19 -7.25 0.43
N THR A 52 -5.46 -7.09 0.07
CA THR A 52 -6.26 -5.91 0.44
C THR A 52 -6.52 -5.86 1.95
N GLN A 53 -6.82 -7.00 2.59
CA GLN A 53 -7.00 -7.05 4.04
C GLN A 53 -5.69 -6.85 4.79
N ARG A 54 -4.60 -7.44 4.30
CA ARG A 54 -3.25 -7.19 4.82
C ARG A 54 -2.89 -5.71 4.72
N LEU A 55 -3.20 -5.05 3.60
CA LEU A 55 -2.98 -3.60 3.42
C LEU A 55 -3.79 -2.79 4.44
N MET A 56 -5.05 -3.14 4.69
CA MET A 56 -5.85 -2.47 5.74
C MET A 56 -5.19 -2.58 7.11
N ARG A 57 -4.71 -3.77 7.47
CA ARG A 57 -4.01 -4.01 8.75
C ARG A 57 -2.71 -3.20 8.85
N VAL A 58 -1.88 -3.23 7.81
CA VAL A 58 -0.61 -2.47 7.76
C VAL A 58 -0.89 -0.97 7.86
N ALA A 59 -1.88 -0.46 7.12
CA ALA A 59 -2.27 0.94 7.17
C ALA A 59 -2.80 1.36 8.55
N MET A 60 -3.55 0.47 9.22
CA MET A 60 -4.04 0.70 10.57
C MET A 60 -2.90 0.72 11.58
N ASN A 61 -2.01 -0.26 11.53
CA ASN A 61 -0.82 -0.33 12.39
C ASN A 61 0.07 0.90 12.21
N GLU A 62 0.28 1.33 10.96
CA GLU A 62 1.02 2.55 10.66
C GLU A 62 0.33 3.78 11.25
N ARG A 63 -1.00 3.89 11.17
CA ARG A 63 -1.72 5.04 11.72
C ARG A 63 -1.61 5.17 13.24
N TYR A 64 -1.62 4.03 13.95
CA TYR A 64 -1.66 4.03 15.41
C TYR A 64 -0.29 3.82 16.07
N SER A 65 0.74 3.42 15.32
CA SER A 65 2.11 3.35 15.83
C SER A 65 2.72 4.75 15.98
N PRO A 66 3.42 5.05 17.09
CA PRO A 66 4.13 6.32 17.27
C PRO A 66 5.36 6.43 16.37
N GLU A 67 5.99 5.30 16.02
CA GLU A 67 7.20 5.23 15.19
C GLU A 67 6.87 4.92 13.73
N LEU A 68 7.83 5.14 12.84
CA LEU A 68 7.73 4.72 11.44
C LEU A 68 7.97 3.20 11.33
N LEU A 69 6.99 2.48 10.81
CA LEU A 69 7.09 1.03 10.62
C LEU A 69 7.85 0.68 9.33
N GLN A 70 8.15 -0.60 9.13
CA GLN A 70 8.78 -1.10 7.90
C GLN A 70 7.90 -0.82 6.67
N TRP A 71 8.54 -0.42 5.57
CA TRP A 71 7.87 -0.27 4.28
C TRP A 71 7.48 -1.64 3.70
N GLU A 72 6.18 -1.84 3.51
CA GLU A 72 5.61 -3.06 2.92
C GLU A 72 5.46 -2.91 1.40
N GLY A 73 6.58 -2.72 0.70
CA GLY A 73 6.60 -2.41 -0.74
C GLY A 73 5.97 -3.48 -1.61
N GLN A 74 6.32 -4.75 -1.36
CA GLN A 74 5.76 -5.88 -2.11
C GLN A 74 4.24 -5.93 -1.99
N LEU A 75 3.71 -5.75 -0.78
CA LEU A 75 2.27 -5.74 -0.55
C LEU A 75 1.56 -4.62 -1.31
N VAL A 76 2.15 -3.41 -1.33
CA VAL A 76 1.59 -2.28 -2.07
C VAL A 76 1.60 -2.56 -3.57
N GLU A 77 2.68 -3.14 -4.09
CA GLU A 77 2.80 -3.54 -5.50
C GLU A 77 1.76 -4.59 -5.88
N ASP A 78 1.61 -5.65 -5.08
CA ASP A 78 0.62 -6.71 -5.29
C ASP A 78 -0.82 -6.14 -5.36
N VAL A 79 -1.16 -5.20 -4.46
CA VAL A 79 -2.50 -4.56 -4.45
C VAL A 79 -2.67 -3.65 -5.67
N LEU A 80 -1.64 -2.91 -6.06
CA LEU A 80 -1.69 -2.04 -7.25
C LEU A 80 -1.83 -2.85 -8.54
N GLU A 81 -1.15 -3.99 -8.65
CA GLU A 81 -1.29 -4.91 -9.78
C GLU A 81 -2.71 -5.45 -9.88
N LYS A 82 -3.29 -5.93 -8.77
CA LYS A 82 -4.69 -6.38 -8.73
C LYS A 82 -5.67 -5.27 -9.10
N LEU A 83 -5.45 -4.05 -8.62
CA LEU A 83 -6.25 -2.89 -9.01
C LEU A 83 -6.14 -2.61 -10.52
N HIS A 84 -4.96 -2.76 -11.09
CA HIS A 84 -4.76 -2.56 -12.52
C HIS A 84 -5.49 -3.62 -13.35
N GLN A 85 -5.36 -4.90 -12.99
CA GLN A 85 -6.08 -6.01 -13.63
C GLN A 85 -7.60 -5.82 -13.55
N GLN A 86 -8.13 -5.44 -12.38
CA GLN A 86 -9.56 -5.16 -12.21
C GLN A 86 -10.00 -3.96 -13.06
N SER A 87 -9.18 -2.91 -13.16
CA SER A 87 -9.48 -1.76 -14.01
C SER A 87 -9.64 -2.15 -15.48
N GLN A 88 -8.75 -3.00 -15.99
CA GLN A 88 -8.82 -3.46 -17.38
C GLN A 88 -10.06 -4.34 -17.62
N MET A 89 -10.38 -5.22 -16.66
CA MET A 89 -11.57 -6.08 -16.74
C MET A 89 -12.86 -5.24 -16.75
N VAL A 90 -12.93 -4.23 -15.89
CA VAL A 90 -14.06 -3.29 -15.82
C VAL A 90 -14.23 -2.54 -17.14
N GLU A 91 -13.14 -2.03 -17.69
CA GLU A 91 -13.15 -1.29 -18.96
C GLU A 91 -13.57 -2.18 -20.14
N TYR A 92 -13.05 -3.41 -20.20
CA TYR A 92 -13.43 -4.39 -21.22
C TYR A 92 -14.93 -4.71 -21.17
N LEU A 93 -15.45 -5.03 -20.00
CA LEU A 93 -16.85 -5.37 -19.80
C LEU A 93 -17.78 -4.17 -20.01
N GLN A 94 -17.31 -2.94 -19.82
CA GLN A 94 -18.07 -1.73 -20.15
C GLN A 94 -18.12 -1.42 -21.64
N SER A 95 -17.16 -1.92 -22.41
CA SER A 95 -17.13 -1.72 -23.86
C SER A 95 -18.04 -2.67 -24.64
N ASP A 96 -18.59 -3.70 -23.98
CA ASP A 96 -19.51 -4.65 -24.56
C ASP A 96 -20.97 -4.18 -24.41
N ASP A 97 -21.55 -3.69 -25.51
CA ASP A 97 -22.93 -3.18 -25.58
C ASP A 97 -24.00 -4.28 -25.35
N SER A 98 -23.60 -5.54 -25.21
CA SER A 98 -24.49 -6.66 -24.93
C SER A 98 -24.68 -6.96 -23.44
N THR A 99 -24.00 -6.24 -22.54
CA THR A 99 -24.16 -6.43 -21.10
C THR A 99 -25.52 -5.95 -20.58
N SER A 100 -26.08 -6.70 -19.65
CA SER A 100 -27.35 -6.38 -19.01
C SER A 100 -27.25 -5.20 -18.02
N GLU A 101 -28.38 -4.54 -17.72
CA GLU A 101 -28.45 -3.49 -16.70
C GLU A 101 -27.96 -3.98 -15.32
N ASP A 102 -28.25 -5.24 -14.98
CA ASP A 102 -27.79 -5.87 -13.73
C ASP A 102 -26.26 -6.02 -13.69
N GLU A 103 -25.62 -6.31 -14.82
CA GLU A 103 -24.16 -6.39 -14.93
C GLU A 103 -23.51 -5.00 -14.84
N HIS A 104 -24.11 -3.98 -15.45
CA HIS A 104 -23.68 -2.59 -15.28
C HIS A 104 -23.76 -2.14 -13.81
N PHE A 105 -24.80 -2.55 -13.08
CA PHE A 105 -24.93 -2.26 -11.66
C PHE A 105 -23.85 -2.95 -10.83
N ARG A 106 -23.57 -4.24 -11.08
CA ARG A 106 -22.47 -4.98 -10.44
C ARG A 106 -21.12 -4.34 -10.73
N MET A 107 -20.90 -3.89 -11.97
CA MET A 107 -19.69 -3.21 -12.38
C MET A 107 -19.45 -1.92 -11.60
N SER A 108 -20.51 -1.14 -11.41
CA SER A 108 -20.46 0.10 -10.63
C SER A 108 -20.04 -0.16 -9.17
N TYR A 109 -20.46 -1.30 -8.60
CA TYR A 109 -20.04 -1.72 -7.26
C TYR A 109 -18.54 -2.03 -7.20
N VAL A 110 -18.03 -2.78 -8.18
CA VAL A 110 -16.59 -3.09 -8.28
C VAL A 110 -15.76 -1.81 -8.42
N GLN A 111 -16.18 -0.86 -9.25
CA GLN A 111 -15.52 0.44 -9.37
C GLN A 111 -15.46 1.21 -8.04
N LEU A 112 -16.56 1.20 -7.27
CA LEU A 112 -16.60 1.84 -5.95
C LEU A 112 -15.62 1.17 -4.98
N ASP A 113 -15.55 -0.16 -4.98
CA ASP A 113 -14.59 -0.89 -4.16
C ASP A 113 -13.13 -0.61 -4.55
N MET A 114 -12.84 -0.53 -5.85
CA MET A 114 -11.52 -0.10 -6.32
C MET A 114 -11.14 1.29 -5.80
N GLU A 115 -12.07 2.25 -5.79
CA GLU A 115 -11.82 3.58 -5.23
C GLU A 115 -11.57 3.55 -3.72
N ARG A 116 -12.24 2.67 -2.97
CA ARG A 116 -11.96 2.45 -1.55
C ARG A 116 -10.53 1.94 -1.32
N ILE A 117 -10.07 0.99 -2.13
CA ILE A 117 -8.71 0.43 -2.02
C ILE A 117 -7.68 1.51 -2.39
N LYS A 118 -7.89 2.27 -3.48
CA LYS A 118 -7.03 3.40 -3.84
C LYS A 118 -6.96 4.44 -2.71
N PHE A 119 -8.08 4.74 -2.06
CA PHE A 119 -8.10 5.62 -0.89
C PHE A 119 -7.24 5.04 0.25
N GLN A 120 -7.33 3.74 0.52
CA GLN A 120 -6.55 3.07 1.55
C GLN A 120 -5.04 3.18 1.30
N ILE A 121 -4.57 2.92 0.07
CA ILE A 121 -3.16 3.09 -0.33
C ILE A 121 -2.73 4.54 -0.11
N ARG A 122 -3.52 5.50 -0.59
CA ARG A 122 -3.23 6.94 -0.40
C ARG A 122 -3.15 7.31 1.07
N SER A 123 -4.04 6.77 1.91
CA SER A 123 -4.05 7.03 3.36
C SER A 123 -2.81 6.46 4.04
N TYR A 124 -2.38 5.24 3.67
CA TYR A 124 -1.16 4.62 4.17
C TYR A 124 0.08 5.47 3.85
N VAL A 125 0.29 5.80 2.57
CA VAL A 125 1.45 6.59 2.13
C VAL A 125 1.47 7.98 2.78
N ARG A 126 0.32 8.68 2.85
CA ARG A 126 0.25 10.00 3.51
C ARG A 126 0.59 9.93 5.00
N THR A 127 0.14 8.89 5.69
CA THR A 127 0.44 8.68 7.11
C THR A 127 1.94 8.50 7.31
N ARG A 128 2.60 7.74 6.43
CA ARG A 128 4.05 7.54 6.46
C ARG A 128 4.81 8.83 6.17
N LEU A 129 4.45 9.56 5.11
CA LEU A 129 5.06 10.85 4.78
C LEU A 129 4.95 11.85 5.94
N TYR A 130 3.79 11.92 6.60
CA TYR A 130 3.62 12.75 7.79
C TYR A 130 4.63 12.40 8.91
N LYS A 131 4.83 11.10 9.19
CA LYS A 131 5.84 10.67 10.18
C LYS A 131 7.27 10.96 9.73
N ILE A 132 7.56 10.75 8.44
CA ILE A 132 8.88 11.03 7.85
C ILE A 132 9.22 12.50 8.01
N GLU A 133 8.30 13.42 7.69
CA GLU A 133 8.50 14.86 7.87
C GLU A 133 8.65 15.23 9.35
N LYS A 134 7.79 14.70 10.22
CA LYS A 134 7.80 14.99 11.66
C LYS A 134 9.07 14.52 12.38
N TYR A 135 9.66 13.42 11.93
CA TYR A 135 10.84 12.81 12.53
C TYR A 135 12.06 12.84 11.60
N ALA A 136 12.09 13.74 10.61
CA ALA A 136 13.09 13.75 9.53
C ALA A 136 14.53 13.75 10.06
N SER A 137 14.86 14.63 11.00
CA SER A 137 16.21 14.71 11.58
C SER A 137 16.61 13.43 12.32
N HIS A 138 15.69 12.80 13.04
CA HIS A 138 15.95 11.55 13.75
C HIS A 138 16.12 10.37 12.78
N ILE A 139 15.23 10.23 11.80
CA ILE A 139 15.29 9.17 10.79
C ILE A 139 16.59 9.26 9.99
N MET A 140 17.02 10.47 9.59
CA MET A 140 18.27 10.66 8.85
C MET A 140 19.53 10.39 9.69
N SER A 141 19.44 10.49 11.02
CA SER A 141 20.57 10.18 11.91
C SER A 141 20.77 8.67 12.13
N GLU A 142 19.75 7.86 11.85
CA GLU A 142 19.72 6.44 12.19
C GLU A 142 19.55 5.56 10.94
N PRO A 143 20.59 4.81 10.52
CA PRO A 143 20.55 4.00 9.30
C PRO A 143 19.44 2.92 9.31
N SER A 144 19.12 2.36 10.48
CA SER A 144 18.06 1.35 10.63
C SER A 144 16.66 1.90 10.34
N LEU A 145 16.43 3.20 10.56
CA LEU A 145 15.17 3.86 10.21
C LEU A 145 15.12 4.22 8.72
N GLN A 146 16.28 4.49 8.11
CA GLN A 146 16.35 4.75 6.67
C GLN A 146 15.98 3.50 5.85
N SER A 147 16.37 2.31 6.31
CA SER A 147 16.00 1.04 5.67
C SER A 147 14.51 0.70 5.77
N ARG A 148 13.77 1.37 6.67
CA ARG A 148 12.30 1.22 6.79
C ARG A 148 11.53 2.03 5.74
N MET A 149 12.20 2.87 4.95
CA MET A 149 11.57 3.72 3.95
C MET A 149 11.77 3.16 2.53
N SER A 150 10.78 3.40 1.67
CA SER A 150 10.94 3.21 0.23
C SER A 150 11.96 4.18 -0.37
N VAL A 151 12.48 3.88 -1.55
CA VAL A 151 13.41 4.78 -2.27
C VAL A 151 12.78 6.15 -2.54
N LEU A 152 11.48 6.18 -2.86
CA LEU A 152 10.74 7.42 -3.08
C LEU A 152 10.57 8.22 -1.78
N GLU A 153 10.31 7.54 -0.66
CA GLU A 153 10.22 8.14 0.67
C GLU A 153 11.57 8.72 1.12
N GLN A 154 12.68 8.02 0.88
CA GLN A 154 14.03 8.51 1.16
C GLN A 154 14.34 9.78 0.37
N ASN A 155 14.05 9.77 -0.93
CA ASN A 155 14.22 10.95 -1.79
C ASN A 155 13.37 12.13 -1.30
N HIS A 156 12.14 11.87 -0.86
CA HIS A 156 11.27 12.88 -0.28
C HIS A 156 11.87 13.46 1.01
N ALA A 157 12.32 12.61 1.93
CA ALA A 157 12.91 13.01 3.20
C ALA A 157 14.16 13.90 3.02
N ILE A 158 15.02 13.55 2.06
CA ILE A 158 16.22 14.34 1.73
C ILE A 158 15.83 15.73 1.23
N LYS A 159 14.90 15.82 0.28
CA LYS A 159 14.41 17.10 -0.26
C LYS A 159 13.73 17.95 0.81
N TYR A 160 12.89 17.33 1.63
CA TYR A 160 12.21 18.00 2.73
C TYR A 160 13.20 18.61 3.72
N ARG A 161 14.22 17.85 4.15
CA ARG A 161 15.24 18.33 5.08
C ARG A 161 16.02 19.53 4.51
N GLN A 162 16.40 19.45 3.24
CA GLN A 162 17.10 20.55 2.56
C GLN A 162 16.22 21.82 2.50
N LEU A 163 14.97 21.66 2.09
CA LEU A 163 14.00 22.76 2.01
C LEU A 163 13.76 23.39 3.38
N PHE A 164 13.52 22.56 4.40
CA PHE A 164 13.26 23.00 5.77
C PHE A 164 14.47 23.73 6.37
N SER A 165 15.67 23.19 6.20
CA SER A 165 16.90 23.84 6.68
C SER A 165 17.15 25.16 5.97
N ALA A 166 17.00 25.23 4.65
CA ALA A 166 17.15 26.47 3.88
C ALA A 166 16.12 27.53 4.31
N HIS A 167 14.87 27.10 4.55
CA HIS A 167 13.82 27.98 5.04
C HIS A 167 14.15 28.54 6.43
N MET A 168 14.48 27.68 7.38
CA MET A 168 14.82 28.08 8.76
C MET A 168 16.05 28.99 8.82
N ASN A 169 17.09 28.69 8.03
CA ASN A 169 18.28 29.54 7.93
C ASN A 169 17.91 30.94 7.47
N ARG A 170 17.20 31.03 6.34
CA ARG A 170 16.83 32.30 5.72
C ARG A 170 15.88 33.15 6.58
N THR A 171 14.94 32.53 7.28
CA THR A 171 13.90 33.28 8.01
C THR A 171 14.30 33.62 9.44
N VAL A 172 15.03 32.73 10.11
CA VAL A 172 15.31 32.87 11.55
C VAL A 172 16.80 32.81 11.84
N LEU A 173 17.49 31.72 11.46
CA LEU A 173 18.80 31.40 12.03
C LEU A 173 19.90 32.35 11.59
N ASP A 174 19.86 32.87 10.36
CA ASP A 174 20.85 33.86 9.89
C ASP A 174 20.82 35.16 10.71
N ASN A 175 19.66 35.48 11.30
CA ASN A 175 19.48 36.65 12.15
C ASN A 175 19.84 36.39 13.62
N LEU A 176 20.13 35.14 13.99
CA LEU A 176 20.53 34.77 15.36
C LEU A 176 22.06 34.88 15.54
N PRO A 177 22.53 35.05 16.79
CA PRO A 177 23.94 34.91 17.13
C PRO A 177 24.48 33.52 16.76
N GLU A 178 25.78 33.44 16.43
CA GLU A 178 26.43 32.25 15.86
C GLU A 178 26.26 30.98 16.72
N ASN A 179 26.26 31.14 18.05
CA ASN A 179 26.04 30.06 19.01
C ASN A 179 24.59 29.52 19.05
N MET A 180 23.65 30.10 18.31
CA MET A 180 22.24 29.71 18.26
C MET A 180 21.76 29.35 16.85
N ARG A 181 22.66 29.29 15.86
CA ARG A 181 22.29 29.02 14.46
C ARG A 181 22.10 27.53 14.15
N SER A 182 22.52 26.64 15.04
CA SER A 182 22.42 25.19 14.81
C SER A 182 21.01 24.67 15.04
N LEU A 183 20.49 23.90 14.07
CA LEU A 183 19.20 23.19 14.16
C LEU A 183 19.28 21.87 14.93
N THR A 184 20.48 21.34 15.11
CA THR A 184 20.71 19.96 15.57
C THR A 184 21.47 19.89 16.89
N GLU A 185 22.12 20.98 17.29
CA GLU A 185 22.77 21.01 18.59
C GLU A 185 21.72 21.06 19.71
N PRO A 186 21.87 20.22 20.74
CA PRO A 186 21.07 20.36 21.94
C PRO A 186 21.41 21.71 22.56
N ALA A 187 20.50 22.67 22.45
CA ALA A 187 20.54 23.84 23.31
C ALA A 187 20.52 23.34 24.77
N MET A 188 21.11 24.11 25.69
CA MET A 188 21.35 23.79 27.10
C MET A 188 20.13 23.28 27.90
N ILE A 189 18.91 23.32 27.32
CA ILE A 189 17.63 23.04 27.98
C ILE A 189 16.79 22.00 27.22
N THR A 190 16.85 21.89 25.88
CA THR A 190 16.04 20.92 25.11
C THR A 190 16.71 20.48 23.81
N THR A 191 16.49 19.22 23.42
CA THR A 191 16.82 18.71 22.08
C THR A 191 15.71 19.14 21.10
N THR A 192 16.07 19.85 20.03
CA THR A 192 15.15 20.29 18.96
C THR A 192 14.76 19.15 17.99
N VAL A 193 15.47 18.03 18.05
CA VAL A 193 15.20 16.84 17.23
C VAL A 193 13.98 16.11 17.77
N SER A 194 12.87 16.23 17.05
CA SER A 194 11.64 15.47 17.28
C SER A 194 11.90 13.97 17.15
N ARG A 195 11.47 13.19 18.16
CA ARG A 195 11.56 11.72 18.20
C ARG A 195 10.19 11.11 18.52
N PRO A 196 9.89 9.89 18.03
CA PRO A 196 8.72 9.13 18.45
C PRO A 196 8.70 8.93 19.96
N ASN A 197 7.52 9.09 20.57
CA ASN A 197 7.33 8.77 21.98
C ASN A 197 7.01 7.27 22.12
N MET A 198 8.02 6.50 22.50
CA MET A 198 7.89 5.04 22.65
C MET A 198 7.11 4.62 23.90
N THR A 199 6.83 5.54 24.83
CA THR A 199 5.98 5.27 26.01
C THR A 199 4.53 5.71 25.80
N GLN A 200 4.17 6.14 24.59
CA GLN A 200 2.79 6.49 24.26
C GLN A 200 1.90 5.24 24.33
N GLY A 201 0.79 5.33 25.08
CA GLY A 201 -0.21 4.26 25.11
C GLY A 201 -0.84 4.05 23.73
N VAL A 202 -0.91 2.77 23.32
CA VAL A 202 -1.54 2.34 22.06
C VAL A 202 -2.61 1.29 22.35
N PHE A 203 -3.63 1.24 21.50
CA PHE A 203 -4.59 0.15 21.51
C PHE A 203 -4.06 -0.98 20.65
N VAL A 204 -4.03 -2.19 21.21
CA VAL A 204 -3.59 -3.39 20.52
C VAL A 204 -4.70 -4.43 20.53
N TYR A 205 -4.83 -5.14 19.41
CA TYR A 205 -5.69 -6.30 19.28
C TYR A 205 -4.83 -7.49 18.90
N ALA A 206 -4.76 -8.51 19.75
CA ALA A 206 -4.00 -9.72 19.51
C ALA A 206 -4.77 -10.60 18.51
N THR A 207 -4.13 -10.93 17.39
CA THR A 207 -4.68 -11.83 16.36
C THR A 207 -4.41 -13.31 16.67
N GLU A 208 -3.43 -13.57 17.53
CA GLU A 208 -2.96 -14.90 17.92
C GLU A 208 -2.74 -14.93 19.43
N ASP A 209 -2.57 -16.13 20.01
CA ASP A 209 -2.22 -16.27 21.42
C ASP A 209 -0.78 -15.81 21.67
N CYS A 210 -0.64 -14.62 22.27
CA CYS A 210 0.64 -14.00 22.58
C CYS A 210 1.16 -14.35 23.99
N GLY A 211 0.48 -15.22 24.74
CA GLY A 211 0.78 -15.48 26.15
C GLY A 211 0.54 -14.26 27.06
N PRO A 212 1.01 -14.31 28.32
CA PRO A 212 0.74 -13.26 29.30
C PRO A 212 1.54 -11.98 29.03
N VAL A 213 0.82 -10.86 28.87
CA VAL A 213 1.41 -9.53 28.71
C VAL A 213 1.96 -9.03 30.05
N ARG A 214 3.24 -8.66 30.08
CA ARG A 214 3.85 -7.99 31.24
C ARG A 214 3.68 -6.50 31.10
N LEU A 215 2.84 -5.91 31.94
CA LEU A 215 2.77 -4.46 32.08
C LEU A 215 3.96 -3.98 32.91
N PRO A 216 4.57 -2.83 32.59
CA PRO A 216 5.59 -2.26 33.46
C PRO A 216 5.00 -2.04 34.85
N GLU A 217 5.67 -2.51 35.89
CA GLU A 217 5.31 -2.15 37.26
C GLU A 217 5.49 -0.64 37.40
N TYR A 218 4.40 0.08 37.67
CA TYR A 218 4.48 1.50 38.00
C TYR A 218 5.20 1.62 39.35
N ALA A 219 6.49 1.99 39.32
CA ALA A 219 7.18 2.44 40.51
C ALA A 219 6.52 3.74 40.98
N HIS A 220 5.87 3.70 42.14
CA HIS A 220 5.29 4.84 42.83
C HIS A 220 6.36 5.83 43.31
#